data_AF-A0A953TS04-F1
#
_entry.id   AF-A0A953TS04-F1
#
_cell.length_a   1.000
_cell.length_b   1.000
_cell.length_c   1.000
_cell.angle_alpha   90.00
_cell.angle_beta   90.00
_cell.angle_gamma   90.00
#
_symmetry.space_group_name_H-M   'P 1'
#
loop_
_entity.id
_entity.type
_entity.pdbx_description
1 polymer ?
#
loop_
_entity_poly.entity_id
_entity_poly.type
_entity_poly.pdbx_seq_one_letter_code
_entity_poly.pdbx_strand_id
1 'polypeptide(L)'
;MRNADLDHSSILRNPHSSIRNMKLYVEPMDAVVVDVDAEGRIRLDGEDWHTPSLQERRAIIYAARQERESLDELLEILEKPDV
;
A
#
# COMPACT_ATOMS: atom_id res chain seq x y z
N MET A 1 4.75 -49.73 3.47
CA MET A 1 4.03 -48.62 4.12
C MET A 1 4.38 -47.35 3.38
N ARG A 2 3.39 -46.68 2.80
CA ARG A 2 3.53 -45.44 2.03
C ARG A 2 3.53 -44.28 3.03
N ASN A 3 4.61 -43.52 3.12
CA ASN A 3 4.58 -42.21 3.76
C ASN A 3 4.07 -41.22 2.72
N ALA A 4 2.74 -41.11 2.64
CA ALA A 4 2.09 -39.93 2.11
C ALA A 4 2.18 -38.82 3.17
N ASP A 5 1.97 -37.58 2.73
CA ASP A 5 1.69 -36.41 3.55
C ASP A 5 2.91 -35.57 3.96
N LEU A 6 3.65 -35.11 2.94
CA LEU A 6 4.24 -33.76 2.99
C LEU A 6 3.12 -32.77 2.65
N ASP A 7 2.51 -32.28 3.71
CA ASP A 7 1.42 -31.31 3.72
C ASP A 7 1.73 -30.09 2.84
N HIS A 8 0.84 -29.85 1.87
CA HIS A 8 0.83 -28.74 0.92
C HIS A 8 0.12 -27.49 1.50
N SER A 9 0.25 -27.24 2.80
CA SER A 9 -0.23 -26.02 3.46
C SER A 9 0.97 -25.06 3.62
N SER A 10 1.13 -23.99 2.86
CA SER A 10 0.31 -22.78 2.98
C SER A 10 0.73 -21.71 1.95
N ILE A 11 1.12 -22.09 0.73
CA ILE A 11 1.19 -21.14 -0.39
C ILE A 11 -0.24 -20.88 -0.87
N LEU A 12 -1.06 -20.34 0.03
CA LEU A 12 -2.32 -19.73 -0.32
C LEU A 12 -1.96 -18.49 -1.13
N ARG A 13 -2.26 -18.56 -2.43
CA ARG A 13 -2.52 -17.40 -3.27
C ARG A 13 -3.40 -16.45 -2.44
N ASN A 14 -2.89 -15.29 -2.04
CA ASN A 14 -3.72 -14.33 -1.31
C ASN A 14 -4.56 -13.59 -2.37
N PRO A 15 -5.91 -13.72 -2.38
CA PRO A 15 -6.76 -13.21 -3.46
C PRO A 15 -6.96 -11.70 -3.47
N HIS A 16 -6.32 -10.95 -2.57
CA HIS A 16 -6.35 -9.50 -2.51
C HIS A 16 -4.99 -8.98 -2.96
N SER A 17 -4.94 -8.33 -4.13
CA SER A 17 -3.75 -7.68 -4.67
C SER A 17 -3.35 -6.49 -3.79
N SER A 18 -2.73 -6.76 -2.65
CA SER A 18 -2.09 -5.75 -1.80
C SER A 18 -0.93 -5.09 -2.56
N ILE A 19 -0.82 -3.76 -2.45
CA ILE A 19 0.29 -2.99 -3.00
C ILE A 19 1.52 -3.28 -2.13
N ARG A 20 2.43 -4.12 -2.62
CA ARG A 20 3.66 -4.46 -1.89
C ARG A 20 4.50 -3.20 -1.65
N ASN A 21 5.01 -3.05 -0.42
CA ASN A 21 5.89 -1.96 0.04
C ASN A 21 5.24 -0.57 0.07
N MET A 22 3.92 -0.46 0.23
CA MET A 22 3.27 0.84 0.34
C MET A 22 3.61 1.53 1.68
N LYS A 23 4.00 2.79 1.60
CA LYS A 23 4.00 3.75 2.71
C LYS A 23 3.60 5.11 2.15
N LEU A 24 2.44 5.62 2.55
CA LEU A 24 1.99 6.96 2.19
C LEU A 24 1.68 7.74 3.47
N TYR A 25 2.46 8.79 3.74
CA TYR A 25 2.13 9.70 4.83
C TYR A 25 0.94 10.59 4.42
N VAL A 26 -0.06 10.69 5.29
CA VAL A 26 -1.28 11.47 5.08
C VAL A 26 -1.31 12.59 6.13
N GLU A 27 -0.73 13.74 5.77
CA GLU A 27 -0.56 14.90 6.65
C GLU A 27 -1.85 15.29 7.41
N PRO A 28 -3.04 15.40 6.79
CA PRO A 28 -4.25 15.82 7.52
C PRO A 28 -4.71 14.83 8.61
N MET A 29 -4.22 13.58 8.57
CA MET A 29 -4.55 12.53 9.53
C MET A 29 -3.40 12.25 10.50
N ASP A 30 -2.21 12.77 10.24
CA ASP A 30 -0.96 12.38 10.89
C ASP A 30 -0.77 10.86 10.96
N ALA A 31 -1.03 10.18 9.84
CA ALA A 31 -1.02 8.73 9.75
C ALA A 31 -0.30 8.23 8.48
N VAL A 32 0.16 6.97 8.49
CA VAL A 32 0.81 6.34 7.34
C VAL A 32 -0.06 5.20 6.84
N VAL A 33 -0.52 5.26 5.59
CA VAL A 33 -1.18 4.12 4.94
C VAL A 33 -0.11 3.12 4.52
N VAL A 34 -0.23 1.88 5.00
CA VAL A 34 0.74 0.79 4.75
C VAL A 34 0.20 -0.30 3.84
N ASP A 35 -1.11 -0.38 3.65
CA ASP A 35 -1.74 -1.36 2.76
C ASP A 35 -3.16 -0.93 2.31
N VAL A 36 -3.58 -1.37 1.13
CA VAL A 36 -4.94 -1.19 0.57
C VAL A 36 -5.35 -2.49 -0.12
N ASP A 37 -6.55 -2.99 0.17
CA ASP A 37 -7.11 -4.19 -0.49
C ASP A 37 -8.00 -3.85 -1.69
N ALA A 38 -8.46 -4.88 -2.41
CA ALA A 38 -9.27 -4.72 -3.61
C ALA A 38 -10.66 -4.12 -3.32
N GLU A 39 -11.13 -4.26 -2.08
CA GLU A 39 -12.39 -3.72 -1.58
C GLU A 39 -12.27 -2.26 -1.14
N GLY A 40 -11.05 -1.70 -1.15
CA GLY A 40 -10.76 -0.33 -0.74
C GLY A 40 -10.70 -0.13 0.77
N ARG A 41 -10.58 -1.22 1.55
CA ARG A 41 -10.16 -1.11 2.95
C ARG A 41 -8.68 -0.78 3.00
N ILE A 42 -8.30 -0.08 4.05
CA ILE A 42 -6.94 0.35 4.27
C ILE A 42 -6.41 -0.24 5.56
N ARG A 43 -5.08 -0.28 5.66
CA ARG A 43 -4.36 -0.47 6.91
C ARG A 43 -3.46 0.72 7.15
N LEU A 44 -3.60 1.35 8.30
CA LEU A 44 -2.67 2.38 8.77
C LEU A 44 -1.55 1.72 9.58
N ASP A 45 -0.40 2.39 9.70
CA ASP A 45 0.71 1.89 10.50
C ASP A 45 0.30 1.74 11.97
N GLY A 46 0.50 0.54 12.52
CA GLY A 46 0.06 0.21 13.89
C GLY A 46 -1.44 -0.06 14.07
N GLU A 47 -2.25 -0.03 13.01
CA GLU A 47 -3.70 -0.26 13.09
C GLU A 47 -4.19 -1.49 12.31
N ASP A 48 -5.40 -1.95 12.65
CA ASP A 48 -6.11 -3.00 11.94
C ASP A 48 -6.80 -2.48 10.66
N TRP A 49 -7.14 -3.42 9.78
CA TRP A 49 -7.88 -3.14 8.55
C TRP A 49 -9.24 -2.51 8.82
N HIS A 50 -9.55 -1.43 8.12
CA HIS A 50 -10.87 -0.80 8.18
C HIS A 50 -11.27 -0.14 6.86
N THR A 51 -12.57 0.10 6.68
CA THR A 51 -13.07 0.92 5.57
C THR A 51 -12.92 2.39 5.96
N PRO A 52 -12.16 3.19 5.19
CA PRO A 52 -11.99 4.59 5.52
C PRO A 52 -13.32 5.34 5.40
N SER A 53 -13.55 6.27 6.31
CA SER A 53 -14.61 7.28 6.21
C SER A 53 -14.43 8.16 4.95
N LEU A 54 -15.46 8.94 4.61
CA LEU A 54 -15.39 9.86 3.48
C LEU A 54 -14.25 10.89 3.64
N GLN A 55 -13.99 11.35 4.86
CA GLN A 55 -12.95 12.33 5.16
C GLN A 55 -11.56 11.71 5.01
N GLU A 56 -11.32 10.54 5.61
CA GLU A 56 -10.06 9.81 5.48
C GLU A 56 -9.77 9.47 4.02
N ARG A 57 -10.77 8.95 3.30
CA ARG A 57 -10.62 8.66 1.87
C ARG A 57 -10.20 9.89 1.06
N ARG A 58 -10.78 11.06 1.34
CA ARG A 58 -10.40 12.31 0.66
C ARG A 58 -8.98 12.74 1.02
N ALA A 59 -8.59 12.64 2.29
CA ALA A 59 -7.25 12.96 2.75
C ALA A 59 -6.19 12.05 2.11
N ILE A 60 -6.46 10.73 2.07
CA ILE A 60 -5.58 9.74 1.43
C ILE A 60 -5.43 10.01 -0.06
N ILE A 61 -6.53 10.27 -0.78
CA ILE A 61 -6.47 10.58 -2.21
C ILE A 61 -5.68 11.87 -2.47
N TYR A 62 -5.87 12.89 -1.63
CA TYR A 62 -5.12 14.14 -1.73
C TYR A 62 -3.62 13.92 -1.52
N ALA A 63 -3.25 13.24 -0.43
CA ALA A 63 -1.85 12.89 -0.15
C ALA A 63 -1.22 12.04 -1.27
N ALA A 64 -1.93 11.04 -1.79
CA ALA A 64 -1.45 10.20 -2.88
C ALA A 64 -1.21 10.97 -4.19
N ARG A 65 -2.03 11.98 -4.49
CA ARG A 65 -1.83 12.86 -5.65
C ARG A 65 -0.58 13.70 -5.49
N GLN A 66 -0.39 14.28 -4.31
CA GLN A 66 0.78 15.09 -4.00
C GLN A 66 2.06 14.25 -4.06
N GLU A 67 2.07 13.07 -3.43
CA GLU A 67 3.19 12.15 -3.44
C GLU A 67 3.55 11.75 -4.87
N ARG A 68 2.55 11.44 -5.71
CA ARG A 68 2.79 11.13 -7.12
C ARG A 68 3.48 12.29 -7.85
N GLU A 69 3.01 13.52 -7.70
CA GLU A 69 3.63 14.69 -8.34
C GLU A 69 5.08 14.87 -7.89
N SER A 70 5.37 14.72 -6.60
CA SER A 70 6.72 14.81 -6.06
C SER A 70 7.62 13.66 -6.51
N LEU A 71 7.09 12.43 -6.62
CA LEU A 71 7.82 11.29 -7.16
C LEU A 71 8.11 11.44 -8.65
N ASP A 72 7.15 11.95 -9.44
CA ASP A 72 7.35 12.26 -10.86
C ASP A 72 8.48 13.30 -11.02
N GLU A 73 8.49 14.39 -10.23
CA GLU A 73 9.58 15.38 -10.22
C GLU A 73 10.94 14.77 -9.80
N LEU A 74 10.95 13.94 -8.75
CA LEU A 74 12.15 13.23 -8.31
C LEU A 74 12.74 12.37 -9.43
N LEU A 75 11.90 11.63 -10.15
CA LEU A 75 12.33 10.80 -11.27
C LEU A 75 12.89 11.68 -12.40
N GLU A 76 12.21 12.77 -12.76
CA GLU A 76 12.71 13.72 -13.76
C GLU A 76 14.09 14.30 -13.42
N ILE A 77 14.39 14.47 -12.13
CA ILE A 77 15.70 14.94 -11.67
C ILE A 77 16.75 13.82 -11.77
N LEU A 78 16.42 12.62 -11.28
CA LEU A 78 17.38 11.52 -11.15
C LEU A 78 17.63 10.74 -12.46
N GLU A 79 16.69 10.76 -13.40
CA GLU A 79 16.85 10.11 -14.71
C GLU A 79 17.67 10.94 -15.71
N LYS A 80 17.95 12.21 -15.40
CA LYS A 80 18.85 13.02 -16.23
C LYS A 80 20.27 12.46 -16.12
N PRO A 81 20.90 12.00 -17.22
CA PRO A 81 22.28 11.57 -17.18
C PRO A 81 23.17 12.75 -16.79
N ASP A 82 24.15 12.50 -15.92
CA ASP A 82 25.17 13.48 -15.53
C ASP A 82 25.78 14.10 -16.81
N VAL A 83 25.71 15.42 -16.93
CA VAL A 83 26.33 16.18 -18.03
C VAL A 83 27.84 16.22 -17.85
#